data_AF-A0A7C5JVE7-F1
#
_entry.id   AF-A0A7C5JVE7-F1
#
_cell.length_a   1.000
_cell.length_b   1.000
_cell.length_c   1.000
_cell.angle_alpha   90.00
_cell.angle_beta   90.00
_cell.angle_gamma   90.00
#
_symmetry.space_group_name_H-M   'P 1'
#
loop_
_entity.id
_entity.type
_entity.pdbx_description
1 polymer ?
#
loop_
_entity_poly.entity_id
_entity_poly.type
_entity_poly.pdbx_seq_one_letter_code
_entity_poly.pdbx_strand_id
1 'polypeptide(L)'
;MFKRLSFVFALLIAGAVWGQIDTLLFENFDDHWDTTGWIFYQKFWHIRSDTITVHGHSAEPYDGGYWWCGIDSINGYSNWWLQYLVSRKFYIPPTHTGPVQLSFMLNMNIEPPAVYEIYDGWDGFNVRISTDGGATFHVIEPTPAYSCRSMYCFALNGEGDSIPGWGGSTTGWERKVFDISTYAGDSVIIAFVFSADPAICTADTPAAGFYGVLIDNIVVKDSVDTFFSDFAVDTSNFSPRDGYGTFTLTNATAHSDSYSLVAPNTIGTNYYITTPIIHVPDSAASYITFAVFCDMPDYDGDGDNSLEDYYMLFITTDNGITWERLMYDYARNSAAIGWTIWTDDSCFDLPTTPPVDNKLNLLDYLGKDIRLRFIVRNDFNADGGSGTGFHLDDLCVYSIFGAISDVSADTILLGPINLGSRLDLHVVVRGIGLSTDTVTVAGRIYKLSATDTSVVRFFFSPPTEVGYEQIKFFSFDWTSPSEAANYYIRAWTTLSSDEDHSNDTCLAVFTVHNAFFRELAYDDGLPDTFAWNTIDTSVTPPDTHISYLQYLAPGAGVPRPGVSLAQMFVKPFPG
;
A
#
# COMPACT_ATOMS: atom_id res chain seq x y z
N MET A 1 -26.41 6.32 9.91
CA MET A 1 -26.33 7.58 9.13
C MET A 1 -25.62 8.71 9.89
N PHE A 2 -25.88 8.94 11.19
CA PHE A 2 -25.14 9.93 11.99
C PHE A 2 -23.70 9.51 12.38
N LYS A 3 -23.39 8.20 12.41
CA LYS A 3 -22.02 7.69 12.72
C LYS A 3 -21.01 7.84 11.56
N ARG A 4 -21.45 7.68 10.30
CA ARG A 4 -20.63 7.97 9.08
C ARG A 4 -20.05 9.40 9.08
N LEU A 5 -20.72 10.34 9.72
CA LEU A 5 -20.30 11.74 9.76
C LEU A 5 -19.24 12.04 10.82
N SER A 6 -19.10 11.21 11.86
CA SER A 6 -18.32 11.57 13.07
C SER A 6 -16.83 11.28 12.93
N PHE A 7 -16.46 10.20 12.22
CA PHE A 7 -15.06 9.85 11.95
C PHE A 7 -14.43 10.82 10.93
N VAL A 8 -15.18 11.18 9.89
CA VAL A 8 -14.79 12.18 8.88
C VAL A 8 -14.68 13.58 9.50
N PHE A 9 -15.49 13.92 10.51
CA PHE A 9 -15.42 15.23 11.18
C PHE A 9 -14.19 15.42 12.08
N ALA A 10 -13.58 14.35 12.59
CA ALA A 10 -12.40 14.46 13.46
C ALA A 10 -11.15 14.90 12.68
N LEU A 11 -11.03 14.54 11.40
CA LEU A 11 -9.97 15.06 10.51
C LEU A 11 -10.19 16.53 10.13
N LEU A 12 -11.44 17.03 10.16
CA LEU A 12 -11.82 18.37 9.72
C LEU A 12 -11.35 19.50 10.65
N ILE A 13 -10.81 19.18 11.84
CA ILE A 13 -10.38 20.20 12.83
C ILE A 13 -8.90 20.60 12.65
N ALA A 14 -8.12 19.91 11.81
CA ALA A 14 -6.68 20.16 11.68
C ALA A 14 -6.22 20.96 10.43
N GLY A 15 -7.06 21.17 9.42
CA GLY A 15 -6.63 21.89 8.21
C GLY A 15 -7.81 22.22 7.30
N ALA A 16 -7.72 23.35 6.59
CA ALA A 16 -8.77 23.88 5.74
C ALA A 16 -8.98 23.03 4.47
N VAL A 17 -9.59 21.85 4.59
CA VAL A 17 -9.98 21.03 3.45
C VAL A 17 -11.27 21.59 2.84
N TRP A 18 -11.16 22.30 1.72
CA TRP A 18 -12.31 22.77 0.92
C TRP A 18 -12.84 21.70 -0.06
N GLY A 19 -12.31 20.47 -0.01
CA GLY A 19 -12.75 19.33 -0.82
C GLY A 19 -13.96 18.60 -0.23
N GLN A 20 -14.83 18.08 -1.09
CA GLN A 20 -15.85 17.12 -0.68
C GLN A 20 -15.15 15.81 -0.27
N ILE A 21 -15.57 15.19 0.84
CA ILE A 21 -15.09 13.86 1.25
C ILE A 21 -16.21 12.85 1.04
N ASP A 22 -15.90 11.70 0.44
CA ASP A 22 -16.82 10.57 0.34
C ASP A 22 -16.21 9.32 0.97
N THR A 23 -17.08 8.46 1.50
CA THR A 23 -16.68 7.20 2.14
C THR A 23 -17.04 6.04 1.22
N LEU A 24 -16.02 5.40 0.65
CA LEU A 24 -16.16 4.29 -0.28
C LEU A 24 -16.47 2.98 0.44
N LEU A 25 -15.83 2.76 1.59
CA LEU A 25 -16.09 1.65 2.51
C LEU A 25 -15.90 2.16 3.94
N PHE A 26 -16.76 1.76 4.86
CA PHE A 26 -16.53 1.95 6.28
C PHE A 26 -17.16 0.81 7.03
N GLU A 27 -16.37 0.05 7.78
CA GLU A 27 -16.82 -0.96 8.72
C GLU A 27 -16.14 -0.81 10.08
N ASN A 28 -16.95 -0.51 11.08
CA ASN A 28 -16.62 -0.55 12.50
C ASN A 28 -17.18 -1.79 13.21
N PHE A 29 -17.66 -2.78 12.43
CA PHE A 29 -18.16 -4.09 12.90
C PHE A 29 -19.31 -4.08 13.91
N ASP A 30 -19.84 -2.90 14.24
CA ASP A 30 -20.98 -2.68 15.10
C ASP A 30 -22.32 -2.61 14.33
N ASP A 31 -23.44 -2.73 15.05
CA ASP A 31 -24.80 -2.54 14.50
C ASP A 31 -25.20 -3.49 13.33
N HIS A 32 -24.76 -4.75 13.41
CA HIS A 32 -24.89 -5.83 12.41
C HIS A 32 -23.94 -5.68 11.22
N TRP A 33 -22.70 -6.14 11.40
CA TRP A 33 -21.73 -6.33 10.33
C TRP A 33 -22.36 -6.99 9.10
N ASP A 34 -22.37 -6.26 7.98
CA ASP A 34 -22.86 -6.77 6.71
C ASP A 34 -21.75 -7.56 6.03
N THR A 35 -21.82 -8.89 6.14
CA THR A 35 -20.87 -9.79 5.50
C THR A 35 -21.06 -9.88 3.97
N THR A 36 -22.02 -9.15 3.39
CA THR A 36 -22.28 -9.18 1.94
C THR A 36 -21.05 -8.75 1.15
N GLY A 37 -20.55 -9.63 0.29
CA GLY A 37 -19.40 -9.36 -0.57
C GLY A 37 -18.03 -9.58 0.08
N TRP A 38 -17.99 -9.76 1.40
CA TRP A 38 -16.80 -10.20 2.13
C TRP A 38 -16.48 -11.67 1.79
N ILE A 39 -15.19 -12.00 1.72
CA ILE A 39 -14.72 -13.35 1.40
C ILE A 39 -13.82 -13.83 2.55
N PHE A 40 -14.22 -14.94 3.16
CA PHE A 40 -13.56 -15.56 4.32
C PHE A 40 -12.76 -16.82 3.99
N TYR A 41 -13.07 -17.45 2.85
CA TYR A 41 -12.41 -18.67 2.37
C TYR A 41 -12.18 -18.63 0.86
N GLN A 42 -11.05 -19.14 0.40
CA GLN A 42 -10.77 -19.34 -1.01
C GLN A 42 -10.71 -20.84 -1.25
N LYS A 43 -11.65 -21.32 -2.07
CA LYS A 43 -11.80 -22.74 -2.37
C LYS A 43 -11.60 -22.91 -3.86
N PHE A 44 -10.41 -23.37 -4.24
CA PHE A 44 -9.99 -23.52 -5.63
C PHE A 44 -10.05 -24.95 -6.14
N TRP A 45 -10.46 -25.90 -5.30
CA TRP A 45 -10.80 -27.25 -5.75
C TRP A 45 -12.18 -27.29 -6.41
N HIS A 46 -12.26 -27.79 -7.63
CA HIS A 46 -13.51 -27.97 -8.37
C HIS A 46 -13.36 -29.04 -9.45
N ILE A 47 -14.49 -29.50 -10.00
CA ILE A 47 -14.51 -30.54 -11.04
C ILE A 47 -14.48 -29.88 -12.41
N ARG A 48 -13.64 -30.41 -13.31
CA ARG A 48 -13.61 -30.09 -14.73
C ARG A 48 -13.61 -31.36 -15.57
N SER A 49 -13.99 -31.21 -16.84
CA SER A 49 -14.04 -32.30 -17.82
C SER A 49 -13.44 -31.91 -19.17
N ASP A 50 -12.89 -30.70 -19.26
CA ASP A 50 -12.23 -30.17 -20.44
C ASP A 50 -10.71 -30.20 -20.29
N THR A 51 -10.01 -30.03 -21.40
CA THR A 51 -8.55 -29.93 -21.42
C THR A 51 -8.11 -28.63 -20.77
N ILE A 52 -7.27 -28.71 -19.72
CA ILE A 52 -6.59 -27.51 -19.23
C ILE A 52 -5.41 -27.19 -20.14
N THR A 53 -5.25 -25.92 -20.52
CA THR A 53 -4.10 -25.47 -21.33
C THR A 53 -3.58 -24.14 -20.82
N VAL A 54 -2.28 -24.11 -20.52
CA VAL A 54 -1.55 -22.92 -20.07
C VAL A 54 -0.25 -22.83 -20.87
N HIS A 55 -0.09 -21.78 -21.68
CA HIS A 55 1.15 -21.51 -22.44
C HIS A 55 1.72 -22.71 -23.22
N GLY A 56 0.87 -23.55 -23.79
CA GLY A 56 1.27 -24.72 -24.60
C GLY A 56 1.50 -26.00 -23.80
N HIS A 57 1.35 -25.94 -22.47
CA HIS A 57 1.25 -27.12 -21.61
C HIS A 57 -0.22 -27.49 -21.46
N SER A 58 -0.55 -28.77 -21.63
CA SER A 58 -1.93 -29.24 -21.48
C SER A 58 -2.04 -30.50 -20.66
N ALA A 59 -3.18 -30.66 -19.99
CA ALA A 59 -3.59 -31.91 -19.37
C ALA A 59 -5.03 -32.24 -19.80
N GLU A 60 -5.17 -33.39 -20.45
CA GLU A 60 -6.47 -33.95 -20.84
C GLU A 60 -7.12 -34.66 -19.64
N PRO A 61 -8.46 -34.76 -19.60
CA PRO A 61 -9.15 -35.58 -18.60
C PRO A 61 -8.65 -37.03 -18.58
N TYR A 62 -8.59 -37.65 -17.39
CA TYR A 62 -8.15 -39.04 -17.27
C TYR A 62 -9.25 -40.02 -17.71
N ASP A 63 -10.44 -39.93 -17.10
CA ASP A 63 -11.59 -40.78 -17.40
C ASP A 63 -12.90 -39.97 -17.47
N GLY A 64 -12.90 -38.92 -18.30
CA GLY A 64 -14.07 -38.05 -18.53
C GLY A 64 -14.20 -36.85 -17.59
N GLY A 65 -13.44 -36.81 -16.49
CA GLY A 65 -13.39 -35.69 -15.54
C GLY A 65 -12.10 -35.68 -14.73
N TYR A 66 -11.98 -34.72 -13.83
CA TYR A 66 -10.97 -34.66 -12.77
C TYR A 66 -11.34 -33.58 -11.73
N TRP A 67 -10.85 -33.76 -10.50
CA TRP A 67 -10.73 -32.66 -9.55
C TRP A 67 -9.51 -31.83 -9.89
N TRP A 68 -9.66 -30.51 -9.88
CA TRP A 68 -8.60 -29.56 -10.16
C TRP A 68 -8.51 -28.50 -9.07
N CYS A 69 -7.29 -28.20 -8.63
CA CYS A 69 -7.01 -27.06 -7.77
C CYS A 69 -6.42 -25.92 -8.60
N GLY A 70 -7.23 -24.90 -8.87
CA GLY A 70 -6.81 -23.71 -9.61
C GLY A 70 -7.90 -22.65 -9.80
N ILE A 71 -7.59 -21.60 -10.56
CA ILE A 71 -8.46 -20.49 -10.92
C ILE A 71 -8.82 -20.60 -12.41
N ASP A 72 -10.12 -20.78 -12.70
CA ASP A 72 -10.64 -20.94 -14.07
C ASP A 72 -10.20 -19.84 -15.04
N SER A 73 -10.19 -18.57 -14.60
CA SER A 73 -9.91 -17.44 -15.49
C SER A 73 -8.47 -17.39 -16.01
N ILE A 74 -7.54 -18.08 -15.35
CA ILE A 74 -6.13 -18.16 -15.75
C ILE A 74 -5.67 -19.59 -16.05
N ASN A 75 -6.56 -20.59 -15.92
CA ASN A 75 -6.22 -22.02 -16.00
C ASN A 75 -5.02 -22.41 -15.12
N GLY A 76 -4.81 -21.72 -14.00
CA GLY A 76 -3.59 -21.81 -13.20
C GLY A 76 -3.84 -21.65 -11.72
N TYR A 77 -2.80 -21.38 -10.95
CA TYR A 77 -2.90 -21.06 -9.52
C TYR A 77 -2.18 -19.76 -9.19
N SER A 78 -2.40 -19.28 -7.97
CA SER A 78 -1.77 -18.06 -7.44
C SER A 78 -0.95 -18.38 -6.20
N ASN A 79 -0.12 -17.43 -5.79
CA ASN A 79 0.76 -17.53 -4.62
C ASN A 79 -0.04 -17.56 -3.30
N TRP A 80 0.63 -17.91 -2.20
CA TRP A 80 0.09 -17.86 -0.84
C TRP A 80 -1.12 -18.76 -0.60
N TRP A 81 -1.11 -19.96 -1.17
CA TRP A 81 -2.25 -20.88 -1.07
C TRP A 81 -2.05 -21.93 0.01
N LEU A 82 -3.17 -22.29 0.63
CA LEU A 82 -3.35 -23.54 1.36
C LEU A 82 -4.75 -24.06 1.05
N GLN A 83 -4.84 -25.16 0.30
CA GLN A 83 -6.08 -25.63 -0.32
C GLN A 83 -6.34 -27.10 0.00
N TYR A 84 -7.44 -27.38 0.68
CA TYR A 84 -7.84 -28.74 1.04
C TYR A 84 -9.01 -29.23 0.17
N LEU A 85 -8.90 -30.45 -0.34
CA LEU A 85 -10.02 -31.24 -0.82
C LEU A 85 -10.22 -32.41 0.13
N VAL A 86 -11.30 -32.38 0.91
CA VAL A 86 -11.57 -33.38 1.96
C VAL A 86 -12.68 -34.32 1.55
N SER A 87 -12.50 -35.62 1.84
CA SER A 87 -13.52 -36.62 1.60
C SER A 87 -14.65 -36.47 2.62
N ARG A 88 -15.84 -36.99 2.29
CA ARG A 88 -16.80 -37.39 3.33
C ARG A 88 -16.16 -38.47 4.19
N LYS A 89 -16.67 -38.62 5.41
CA LYS A 89 -16.27 -39.71 6.29
C LYS A 89 -16.68 -41.07 5.70
N PHE A 90 -15.78 -42.05 5.74
CA PHE A 90 -16.06 -43.43 5.38
C PHE A 90 -15.35 -44.40 6.33
N TYR A 91 -15.82 -45.66 6.38
CA TYR A 91 -15.34 -46.67 7.31
C TYR A 91 -14.47 -47.70 6.59
N ILE A 92 -13.33 -48.05 7.18
CA ILE A 92 -12.48 -49.15 6.71
C ILE A 92 -12.77 -50.37 7.57
N PRO A 93 -13.22 -51.50 7.00
CA PRO A 93 -13.50 -52.71 7.77
C PRO A 93 -12.25 -53.23 8.52
N PRO A 94 -12.40 -53.69 9.78
CA PRO A 94 -11.28 -54.24 10.55
C PRO A 94 -10.81 -55.60 10.03
N THR A 95 -11.68 -56.30 9.29
CA THR A 95 -11.35 -57.53 8.56
C THR A 95 -11.29 -57.23 7.08
N HIS A 96 -10.12 -57.42 6.47
CA HIS A 96 -9.84 -57.15 5.05
C HIS A 96 -8.94 -58.25 4.47
N THR A 97 -8.97 -58.40 3.14
CA THR A 97 -8.18 -59.40 2.41
C THR A 97 -6.96 -58.75 1.76
N GLY A 98 -5.80 -58.93 2.39
CA GLY A 98 -4.55 -58.27 1.97
C GLY A 98 -4.49 -56.80 2.39
N PRO A 99 -3.51 -56.02 1.90
CA PRO A 99 -3.38 -54.61 2.26
C PRO A 99 -4.56 -53.77 1.79
N VAL A 100 -5.01 -52.83 2.63
CA VAL A 100 -5.96 -51.78 2.23
C VAL A 100 -5.18 -50.65 1.60
N GLN A 101 -5.48 -50.34 0.34
CA GLN A 101 -4.77 -49.32 -0.43
C GLN A 101 -5.68 -48.15 -0.78
N LEU A 102 -5.21 -46.94 -0.51
CA LEU A 102 -5.67 -45.74 -1.20
C LEU A 102 -4.85 -45.58 -2.48
N SER A 103 -5.52 -45.27 -3.58
CA SER A 103 -4.87 -44.94 -4.84
C SER A 103 -5.63 -43.87 -5.61
N PHE A 104 -4.93 -43.09 -6.41
CA PHE A 104 -5.52 -42.10 -7.32
C PHE A 104 -4.56 -41.84 -8.48
N MET A 105 -5.06 -41.17 -9.51
CA MET A 105 -4.26 -40.63 -10.60
C MET A 105 -3.94 -39.17 -10.32
N LEU A 106 -2.67 -38.79 -10.45
CA LEU A 106 -2.16 -37.43 -10.27
C LEU A 106 -1.63 -36.91 -11.60
N ASN A 107 -2.01 -35.69 -11.98
CA ASN A 107 -1.33 -34.91 -13.00
C ASN A 107 -1.13 -33.50 -12.48
N MET A 108 0.10 -33.03 -12.38
CA MET A 108 0.41 -31.72 -11.80
C MET A 108 1.52 -31.01 -12.57
N ASN A 109 1.47 -29.68 -12.56
CA ASN A 109 2.54 -28.81 -12.99
C ASN A 109 2.54 -27.56 -12.10
N ILE A 110 3.36 -27.62 -11.07
CA ILE A 110 3.58 -26.57 -10.06
C ILE A 110 5.07 -26.22 -10.01
N GLU A 111 5.46 -25.25 -9.18
CA GLU A 111 6.86 -24.82 -9.11
C GLU A 111 7.80 -26.01 -8.83
N PRO A 112 8.91 -26.14 -9.59
CA PRO A 112 9.87 -27.22 -9.37
C PRO A 112 10.57 -27.09 -8.01
N PRO A 113 10.87 -28.21 -7.32
CA PRO A 113 11.59 -28.17 -6.06
C PRO A 113 12.99 -27.58 -6.21
N ALA A 114 13.41 -26.79 -5.23
CA ALA A 114 14.81 -26.46 -4.99
C ALA A 114 15.13 -26.53 -3.49
N VAL A 115 16.43 -26.49 -3.16
CA VAL A 115 16.88 -26.49 -1.77
C VAL A 115 17.10 -25.07 -1.29
N TYR A 116 16.49 -24.73 -0.16
CA TYR A 116 16.71 -23.50 0.59
C TYR A 116 16.71 -23.83 2.08
N GLU A 117 17.87 -23.62 2.73
CA GLU A 117 18.07 -23.95 4.14
C GLU A 117 17.66 -25.39 4.49
N ILE A 118 16.61 -25.57 5.30
CA ILE A 118 16.07 -26.88 5.70
C ILE A 118 14.97 -27.39 4.77
N TYR A 119 14.54 -26.57 3.80
CA TYR A 119 13.49 -26.90 2.84
C TYR A 119 14.08 -27.46 1.54
N ASP A 120 13.43 -28.48 0.99
CA ASP A 120 13.80 -29.14 -0.26
C ASP A 120 12.68 -29.09 -1.32
N GLY A 121 11.69 -28.22 -1.13
CA GLY A 121 10.69 -27.85 -2.12
C GLY A 121 9.96 -26.55 -1.77
N TRP A 122 9.44 -25.88 -2.80
CA TRP A 122 8.72 -24.61 -2.69
C TRP A 122 7.21 -24.87 -2.59
N ASP A 123 6.54 -25.01 -3.74
CA ASP A 123 5.16 -25.48 -3.86
C ASP A 123 5.02 -26.98 -3.62
N GLY A 124 3.93 -27.38 -2.95
CA GLY A 124 3.78 -28.75 -2.50
C GLY A 124 2.38 -29.32 -2.49
N PHE A 125 2.28 -30.58 -2.91
CA PHE A 125 1.08 -31.40 -2.83
C PHE A 125 1.30 -32.64 -1.96
N ASN A 126 0.45 -32.84 -0.94
CA ASN A 126 0.48 -34.05 -0.11
C ASN A 126 -0.91 -34.60 0.21
N VAL A 127 -0.94 -35.80 0.79
CA VAL A 127 -2.16 -36.51 1.15
C VAL A 127 -2.14 -36.72 2.66
N ARG A 128 -3.27 -36.44 3.30
CA ARG A 128 -3.42 -36.54 4.73
C ARG A 128 -4.64 -37.37 5.09
N ILE A 129 -4.63 -37.91 6.31
CA ILE A 129 -5.73 -38.67 6.86
C ILE A 129 -6.10 -38.15 8.25
N SER A 130 -7.39 -38.20 8.55
CA SER A 130 -7.95 -37.87 9.86
C SER A 130 -8.77 -39.04 10.38
N THR A 131 -8.62 -39.34 11.67
CA THR A 131 -9.39 -40.36 12.42
C THR A 131 -10.29 -39.75 13.50
N ASP A 132 -10.24 -38.42 13.68
CA ASP A 132 -10.96 -37.67 14.74
C ASP A 132 -12.11 -36.81 14.19
N GLY A 133 -12.61 -37.17 13.00
CA GLY A 133 -13.71 -36.47 12.36
C GLY A 133 -13.29 -35.17 11.65
N GLY A 134 -12.00 -35.02 11.35
CA GLY A 134 -11.46 -33.88 10.60
C GLY A 134 -10.96 -32.74 11.50
N ALA A 135 -10.80 -32.99 12.80
CA ALA A 135 -10.24 -32.01 13.72
C ALA A 135 -8.73 -31.88 13.50
N THR A 136 -8.02 -33.01 13.31
CA THR A 136 -6.61 -33.05 12.95
C THR A 136 -6.34 -33.95 11.75
N PHE A 137 -5.27 -33.65 11.01
CA PHE A 137 -4.83 -34.39 9.83
C PHE A 137 -3.35 -34.71 9.92
N HIS A 138 -2.98 -35.95 9.59
CA HIS A 138 -1.59 -36.39 9.52
C HIS A 138 -1.22 -36.76 8.08
N VAL A 139 -0.03 -36.36 7.63
CA VAL A 139 0.48 -36.73 6.31
C VAL A 139 0.70 -38.25 6.25
N ILE A 140 0.20 -38.89 5.19
CA ILE A 140 0.42 -40.32 4.95
C ILE A 140 1.49 -40.53 3.87
N GLU A 141 2.28 -41.59 3.99
CA GLU A 141 3.41 -41.81 3.09
C GLU A 141 3.03 -42.64 1.86
N PRO A 142 3.30 -42.17 0.63
CA PRO A 142 3.06 -42.91 -0.60
C PRO A 142 4.14 -43.97 -0.88
N THR A 143 3.87 -44.84 -1.84
CA THR A 143 4.88 -45.67 -2.50
C THR A 143 4.87 -45.43 -4.01
N PRO A 144 5.97 -44.93 -4.61
CA PRO A 144 7.20 -44.42 -3.98
C PRO A 144 6.95 -43.23 -3.06
N ALA A 145 7.91 -42.98 -2.16
CA ALA A 145 7.90 -41.88 -1.20
C ALA A 145 7.80 -40.49 -1.87
N TYR A 146 7.45 -39.49 -1.07
CA TYR A 146 7.47 -38.09 -1.51
C TYR A 146 8.85 -37.67 -2.04
N SER A 147 8.85 -36.75 -3.02
CA SER A 147 10.10 -36.26 -3.62
C SER A 147 10.82 -35.25 -2.73
N CYS A 148 10.07 -34.55 -1.89
CA CYS A 148 10.54 -33.54 -0.95
C CYS A 148 10.16 -33.96 0.47
N ARG A 149 11.05 -33.73 1.43
CA ARG A 149 10.87 -34.07 2.84
C ARG A 149 10.38 -32.89 3.68
N SER A 150 10.66 -31.66 3.25
CA SER A 150 10.30 -30.44 3.94
C SER A 150 9.95 -29.36 2.92
N MET A 151 8.66 -29.08 2.76
CA MET A 151 8.16 -28.07 1.84
C MET A 151 8.02 -26.71 2.52
N TYR A 152 8.62 -25.68 1.92
CA TYR A 152 8.56 -24.31 2.43
C TYR A 152 7.12 -23.78 2.50
N CYS A 153 6.29 -24.05 1.50
CA CYS A 153 4.91 -23.55 1.47
C CYS A 153 4.05 -24.02 2.65
N PHE A 154 4.30 -25.22 3.23
CA PHE A 154 3.55 -25.69 4.40
C PHE A 154 4.08 -25.07 5.70
N ALA A 155 5.40 -24.92 5.84
CA ALA A 155 6.01 -24.24 6.98
C ALA A 155 5.56 -22.78 7.06
N LEU A 156 5.56 -22.06 5.93
CA LEU A 156 5.01 -20.72 5.79
C LEU A 156 3.54 -20.65 6.27
N ASN A 157 2.81 -21.76 6.12
CA ASN A 157 1.43 -21.87 6.53
C ASN A 157 1.22 -22.26 8.01
N GLY A 158 2.27 -22.17 8.84
CA GLY A 158 2.20 -22.47 10.28
C GLY A 158 2.11 -23.96 10.57
N GLU A 159 2.32 -24.84 9.58
CA GLU A 159 2.21 -26.29 9.81
C GLU A 159 3.48 -26.93 10.35
N GLY A 160 4.56 -26.16 10.44
CA GLY A 160 5.87 -26.58 10.90
C GLY A 160 6.79 -27.11 9.81
N ASP A 161 8.01 -27.42 10.23
CA ASP A 161 9.04 -28.00 9.36
C ASP A 161 8.79 -29.48 9.09
N SER A 162 9.47 -30.01 8.07
CA SER A 162 9.44 -31.45 7.73
C SER A 162 8.07 -31.96 7.29
N ILE A 163 7.25 -31.10 6.68
CA ILE A 163 6.03 -31.51 6.00
C ILE A 163 6.38 -31.96 4.57
N PRO A 164 6.28 -33.27 4.25
CA PRO A 164 6.71 -33.78 2.95
C PRO A 164 5.62 -33.57 1.89
N GLY A 165 6.04 -33.67 0.62
CA GLY A 165 5.13 -33.53 -0.52
C GLY A 165 5.80 -33.81 -1.87
N TRP A 166 4.98 -33.78 -2.92
CA TRP A 166 5.48 -33.69 -4.29
C TRP A 166 5.49 -32.24 -4.75
N GLY A 167 6.55 -31.83 -5.44
CA GLY A 167 6.65 -30.55 -6.15
C GLY A 167 6.96 -30.77 -7.63
N GLY A 168 6.96 -29.71 -8.44
CA GLY A 168 7.25 -29.77 -9.86
C GLY A 168 6.13 -30.39 -10.71
N SER A 169 6.51 -31.18 -11.72
CA SER A 169 5.58 -31.71 -12.72
C SER A 169 5.64 -33.22 -12.89
N THR A 170 4.50 -33.81 -13.25
CA THR A 170 4.40 -35.21 -13.68
C THR A 170 4.51 -35.31 -15.20
N THR A 171 4.86 -36.50 -15.71
CA THR A 171 4.86 -36.76 -17.16
C THR A 171 3.48 -37.23 -17.62
N GLY A 172 2.45 -36.41 -17.35
CA GLY A 172 1.04 -36.77 -17.51
C GLY A 172 0.46 -37.44 -16.26
N TRP A 173 -0.54 -38.29 -16.46
CA TRP A 173 -1.25 -38.97 -15.37
C TRP A 173 -0.44 -40.14 -14.78
N GLU A 174 -0.09 -40.02 -13.51
CA GLU A 174 0.65 -41.01 -12.75
C GLU A 174 -0.18 -41.59 -11.61
N ARG A 175 -0.13 -42.91 -11.43
CA ARG A 175 -0.83 -43.56 -10.30
C ARG A 175 -0.03 -43.40 -9.02
N LYS A 176 -0.66 -42.87 -7.97
CA LYS A 176 -0.12 -42.83 -6.60
C LYS A 176 -0.83 -43.86 -5.73
N VAL A 177 -0.09 -44.49 -4.82
CA VAL A 177 -0.58 -45.59 -3.97
C VAL A 177 -0.07 -45.42 -2.55
N PHE A 178 -0.94 -45.69 -1.58
CA PHE A 178 -0.68 -45.61 -0.14
C PHE A 178 -1.19 -46.90 0.51
N ASP A 179 -0.40 -47.48 1.41
CA ASP A 179 -0.90 -48.51 2.32
C ASP A 179 -1.51 -47.84 3.55
N ILE A 180 -2.80 -48.02 3.73
CA ILE A 180 -3.58 -47.46 4.84
C ILE A 180 -4.19 -48.57 5.71
N SER A 181 -3.63 -49.78 5.66
CA SER A 181 -4.09 -50.94 6.44
C SER A 181 -4.09 -50.67 7.95
N THR A 182 -3.23 -49.77 8.43
CA THR A 182 -3.16 -49.39 9.86
C THR A 182 -4.42 -48.70 10.36
N TYR A 183 -5.26 -48.17 9.46
CA TYR A 183 -6.52 -47.50 9.79
C TYR A 183 -7.73 -48.43 9.67
N ALA A 184 -7.51 -49.74 9.50
CA ALA A 184 -8.57 -50.72 9.49
C ALA A 184 -9.32 -50.75 10.84
N GLY A 185 -10.64 -50.62 10.79
CA GLY A 185 -11.50 -50.47 11.96
C GLY A 185 -11.85 -49.02 12.29
N ASP A 186 -11.25 -48.03 11.63
CA ASP A 186 -11.54 -46.62 11.87
C ASP A 186 -12.53 -46.04 10.84
N SER A 187 -13.20 -44.96 11.25
CA SER A 187 -13.85 -44.04 10.31
C SER A 187 -12.90 -42.90 9.99
N VAL A 188 -12.56 -42.74 8.72
CA VAL A 188 -11.51 -41.81 8.28
C VAL A 188 -12.02 -40.73 7.34
N ILE A 189 -11.27 -39.65 7.23
CA ILE A 189 -11.39 -38.61 6.20
C ILE A 189 -10.02 -38.49 5.51
N ILE A 190 -10.01 -38.49 4.18
CA ILE A 190 -8.81 -38.25 3.37
C ILE A 190 -8.81 -36.79 2.92
N ALA A 191 -7.66 -36.13 3.00
CA ALA A 191 -7.45 -34.79 2.46
C ALA A 191 -6.35 -34.79 1.41
N PHE A 192 -6.61 -34.15 0.27
CA PHE A 192 -5.61 -33.78 -0.70
C PHE A 192 -5.28 -32.30 -0.49
N VAL A 193 -4.02 -31.98 -0.22
CA VAL A 193 -3.62 -30.64 0.22
C VAL A 193 -2.59 -30.09 -0.74
N PHE A 194 -2.93 -28.98 -1.40
CA PHE A 194 -2.03 -28.20 -2.24
C PHE A 194 -1.72 -26.87 -1.55
N SER A 195 -0.44 -26.54 -1.43
CA SER A 195 0.05 -25.30 -0.88
C SER A 195 1.05 -24.65 -1.83
N ALA A 196 0.98 -23.33 -1.94
CA ALA A 196 1.85 -22.54 -2.80
C ALA A 196 2.60 -21.48 -2.02
N ASP A 197 3.86 -21.27 -2.37
CA ASP A 197 4.74 -20.28 -1.78
C ASP A 197 4.37 -18.84 -2.22
N PRO A 198 5.07 -17.80 -1.73
CA PRO A 198 4.84 -16.41 -2.11
C PRO A 198 5.36 -15.99 -3.47
N ALA A 199 6.26 -16.75 -4.07
CA ALA A 199 7.23 -16.22 -5.04
C ALA A 199 6.83 -16.51 -6.49
N ILE A 200 6.46 -17.75 -6.81
CA ILE A 200 6.26 -18.17 -8.20
C ILE A 200 4.93 -18.91 -8.36
N CYS A 201 4.02 -18.28 -9.11
CA CYS A 201 2.81 -18.93 -9.61
C CYS A 201 2.67 -18.85 -11.14
N THR A 202 1.49 -19.21 -11.64
CA THR A 202 1.16 -19.14 -13.07
C THR A 202 1.38 -17.74 -13.66
N ALA A 203 1.05 -16.67 -12.92
CA ALA A 203 1.18 -15.31 -13.41
C ALA A 203 2.64 -14.83 -13.48
N ASP A 204 3.49 -15.30 -12.57
CA ASP A 204 4.89 -14.87 -12.45
C ASP A 204 5.80 -15.49 -13.51
N THR A 205 5.53 -16.76 -13.86
CA THR A 205 6.28 -17.46 -14.92
C THR A 205 5.34 -18.11 -15.94
N PRO A 206 4.65 -17.32 -16.80
CA PRO A 206 3.62 -17.85 -17.67
C PRO A 206 4.14 -18.94 -18.63
N ALA A 207 5.38 -18.78 -19.11
CA ALA A 207 6.03 -19.74 -20.00
C ALA A 207 6.28 -21.13 -19.39
N ALA A 208 6.24 -21.28 -18.06
CA ALA A 208 6.37 -22.58 -17.40
C ALA A 208 5.09 -23.43 -17.47
N GLY A 209 3.96 -22.83 -17.88
CA GLY A 209 2.71 -23.55 -18.09
C GLY A 209 2.11 -24.12 -16.81
N PHE A 210 2.41 -23.52 -15.66
CA PHE A 210 1.93 -23.96 -14.35
C PHE A 210 0.40 -23.94 -14.31
N TYR A 211 -0.20 -25.11 -14.10
CA TYR A 211 -1.65 -25.29 -14.07
C TYR A 211 -2.16 -25.83 -12.74
N GLY A 212 -1.29 -26.05 -11.75
CA GLY A 212 -1.69 -26.55 -10.43
C GLY A 212 -1.77 -28.09 -10.38
N VAL A 213 -2.76 -28.60 -9.66
CA VAL A 213 -2.88 -30.04 -9.33
C VAL A 213 -4.21 -30.60 -9.83
N LEU A 214 -4.15 -31.71 -10.58
CA LEU A 214 -5.30 -32.49 -11.02
C LEU A 214 -5.25 -33.88 -10.39
N ILE A 215 -6.38 -34.36 -9.87
CA ILE A 215 -6.54 -35.73 -9.37
C ILE A 215 -7.82 -36.39 -9.90
N ASP A 216 -7.76 -37.69 -10.13
CA ASP A 216 -8.93 -38.49 -10.54
C ASP A 216 -8.78 -39.97 -10.12
N ASN A 217 -9.83 -40.77 -10.31
CA ASN A 217 -9.87 -42.20 -10.01
C ASN A 217 -9.39 -42.54 -8.59
N ILE A 218 -9.90 -41.80 -7.60
CA ILE A 218 -9.60 -41.97 -6.19
C ILE A 218 -10.32 -43.23 -5.71
N VAL A 219 -9.59 -44.22 -5.21
CA VAL A 219 -10.15 -45.52 -4.79
C VAL A 219 -9.44 -46.01 -3.53
N VAL A 220 -10.24 -46.41 -2.54
CA VAL A 220 -9.82 -47.15 -1.34
C VAL A 220 -10.39 -48.55 -1.41
N LYS A 221 -9.51 -49.55 -1.48
CA LYS A 221 -9.91 -50.96 -1.63
C LYS A 221 -8.89 -51.91 -1.03
N ASP A 222 -9.30 -53.15 -0.79
CA ASP A 222 -8.37 -54.26 -0.61
C ASP A 222 -8.29 -55.12 -1.89
N SER A 223 -7.90 -56.40 -1.78
CA SER A 223 -7.83 -57.29 -2.94
C SER A 223 -9.19 -57.78 -3.46
N VAL A 224 -10.28 -57.54 -2.73
CA VAL A 224 -11.63 -58.05 -3.00
C VAL A 224 -12.66 -56.92 -3.08
N ASP A 225 -12.70 -56.05 -2.08
CA ASP A 225 -13.75 -55.06 -1.84
C ASP A 225 -13.25 -53.63 -2.04
N THR A 226 -14.11 -52.78 -2.62
CA THR A 226 -13.92 -51.32 -2.67
C THR A 226 -14.70 -50.68 -1.53
N PHE A 227 -14.02 -49.95 -0.66
CA PHE A 227 -14.60 -49.28 0.50
C PHE A 227 -15.02 -47.84 0.21
N PHE A 228 -14.30 -47.17 -0.69
CA PHE A 228 -14.56 -45.80 -1.09
C PHE A 228 -14.04 -45.54 -2.50
N SER A 229 -14.75 -44.73 -3.27
CA SER A 229 -14.30 -44.33 -4.61
C SER A 229 -14.89 -42.99 -5.02
N ASP A 230 -14.11 -42.20 -5.74
CA ASP A 230 -14.54 -40.98 -6.43
C ASP A 230 -13.87 -40.89 -7.81
N PHE A 231 -14.65 -40.48 -8.80
CA PHE A 231 -14.26 -40.38 -10.20
C PHE A 231 -14.56 -38.98 -10.77
N ALA A 232 -14.58 -37.96 -9.89
CA ALA A 232 -14.84 -36.57 -10.26
C ALA A 232 -16.11 -36.35 -11.11
N VAL A 233 -17.19 -37.09 -10.82
CA VAL A 233 -18.49 -36.96 -11.52
C VAL A 233 -19.44 -36.01 -10.78
N ASP A 234 -19.27 -35.85 -9.48
CA ASP A 234 -20.03 -34.95 -8.61
C ASP A 234 -19.25 -34.66 -7.32
N THR A 235 -19.81 -33.81 -6.46
CA THR A 235 -19.19 -33.38 -5.19
C THR A 235 -19.69 -34.14 -3.96
N SER A 236 -20.33 -35.30 -4.14
CA SER A 236 -20.95 -36.05 -3.02
C SER A 236 -19.94 -36.69 -2.07
N ASN A 237 -18.76 -37.06 -2.59
CA ASN A 237 -17.72 -37.73 -1.81
C ASN A 237 -16.59 -36.79 -1.39
N PHE A 238 -16.40 -35.66 -2.07
CA PHE A 238 -15.34 -34.70 -1.77
C PHE A 238 -15.89 -33.27 -1.78
N SER A 239 -15.38 -32.46 -0.86
CA SER A 239 -15.73 -31.04 -0.77
C SER A 239 -14.49 -30.19 -0.50
N PRO A 240 -14.35 -29.02 -1.14
CA PRO A 240 -13.29 -28.09 -0.80
C PRO A 240 -13.46 -27.55 0.62
N ARG A 241 -12.37 -27.58 1.39
CA ARG A 241 -12.26 -27.04 2.75
C ARG A 241 -11.27 -25.89 2.74
N ASP A 242 -11.54 -24.87 3.55
CA ASP A 242 -10.61 -23.78 3.76
C ASP A 242 -9.40 -24.26 4.57
N GLY A 243 -8.20 -23.87 4.11
CA GLY A 243 -6.97 -24.10 4.86
C GLY A 243 -6.76 -23.10 6.00
N TYR A 244 -7.51 -22.00 5.99
CA TYR A 244 -7.38 -20.92 6.93
C TYR A 244 -8.44 -20.98 8.04
N GLY A 245 -8.12 -20.37 9.18
CA GLY A 245 -9.07 -20.01 10.22
C GLY A 245 -9.97 -18.86 9.75
N THR A 246 -11.08 -18.68 10.44
CA THR A 246 -12.07 -17.64 10.12
C THR A 246 -11.98 -16.49 11.11
N PHE A 247 -11.94 -15.25 10.62
CA PHE A 247 -12.13 -14.07 11.44
C PHE A 247 -13.50 -14.09 12.11
N THR A 248 -13.57 -13.69 13.38
CA THR A 248 -14.83 -13.68 14.14
C THR A 248 -15.08 -12.33 14.77
N LEU A 249 -16.35 -11.97 14.98
CA LEU A 249 -16.70 -10.80 15.78
C LEU A 249 -16.41 -11.07 17.25
N THR A 250 -15.80 -10.11 17.93
CA THR A 250 -15.55 -10.14 19.37
C THR A 250 -16.02 -8.84 20.02
N ASN A 251 -16.49 -8.93 21.26
CA ASN A 251 -16.78 -7.79 22.13
C ASN A 251 -15.83 -7.74 23.35
N ALA A 252 -14.74 -8.51 23.32
CA ALA A 252 -13.75 -8.51 24.39
C ALA A 252 -12.92 -7.21 24.39
N THR A 253 -12.66 -6.68 23.20
CA THR A 253 -11.98 -5.41 22.94
C THR A 253 -12.50 -4.85 21.62
N ALA A 254 -12.52 -3.53 21.50
CA ALA A 254 -12.88 -2.80 20.28
C ALA A 254 -12.22 -1.42 20.36
N HIS A 255 -11.91 -0.83 19.20
CA HIS A 255 -11.40 0.55 19.14
C HIS A 255 -12.55 1.53 19.31
N SER A 256 -13.67 1.26 18.62
CA SER A 256 -14.89 2.05 18.72
C SER A 256 -16.08 1.17 19.15
N ASP A 257 -17.11 1.82 19.70
CA ASP A 257 -18.39 1.19 20.06
C ASP A 257 -18.28 -0.12 20.89
N SER A 258 -18.58 -1.30 20.32
CA SER A 258 -18.73 -2.55 21.11
C SER A 258 -18.14 -3.79 20.46
N TYR A 259 -17.91 -3.81 19.15
CA TYR A 259 -17.41 -5.00 18.45
C TYR A 259 -16.21 -4.67 17.58
N SER A 260 -15.26 -5.60 17.54
CA SER A 260 -14.21 -5.63 16.54
C SER A 260 -14.13 -7.00 15.90
N LEU A 261 -13.36 -7.11 14.83
CA LEU A 261 -13.08 -8.37 14.17
C LEU A 261 -11.75 -8.94 14.68
N VAL A 262 -11.71 -10.22 15.06
CA VAL A 262 -10.50 -10.88 15.57
C VAL A 262 -10.10 -12.09 14.73
N ALA A 263 -8.80 -12.18 14.43
CA ALA A 263 -8.08 -13.40 14.09
C ALA A 263 -7.32 -13.86 15.35
N PRO A 264 -7.77 -14.93 16.03
CA PRO A 264 -7.13 -15.41 17.25
C PRO A 264 -5.67 -15.80 17.05
N ASN A 265 -4.82 -15.58 18.06
CA ASN A 265 -3.49 -16.19 18.08
C ASN A 265 -3.65 -17.69 18.41
N THR A 266 -3.87 -18.48 17.37
CA THR A 266 -3.94 -19.94 17.44
C THR A 266 -2.74 -20.51 16.70
N ILE A 267 -1.93 -21.26 17.43
CA ILE A 267 -0.74 -21.96 16.92
C ILE A 267 -1.09 -22.70 15.62
N GLY A 268 -0.27 -22.43 14.61
CA GLY A 268 -0.29 -23.04 13.28
C GLY A 268 -1.53 -22.73 12.46
N THR A 269 -2.29 -21.71 12.87
CA THR A 269 -3.50 -21.29 12.16
C THR A 269 -3.29 -19.92 11.56
N ASN A 270 -3.39 -19.86 10.24
CA ASN A 270 -3.41 -18.61 9.51
C ASN A 270 -4.83 -18.17 9.24
N TYR A 271 -5.04 -16.87 9.09
CA TYR A 271 -6.34 -16.27 8.83
C TYR A 271 -6.25 -15.36 7.63
N TYR A 272 -7.35 -15.23 6.92
CA TYR A 272 -7.49 -14.15 5.97
C TYR A 272 -8.93 -13.65 5.89
N ILE A 273 -9.08 -12.40 5.47
CA ILE A 273 -10.37 -11.83 5.13
C ILE A 273 -10.19 -10.84 3.98
N THR A 274 -11.09 -10.88 3.00
CA THR A 274 -11.07 -9.97 1.85
C THR A 274 -12.34 -9.12 1.82
N THR A 275 -12.19 -7.81 1.63
CA THR A 275 -13.30 -6.85 1.57
C THR A 275 -14.19 -7.10 0.36
N PRO A 276 -15.42 -6.55 0.35
CA PRO A 276 -16.19 -6.32 -0.88
C PRO A 276 -15.40 -5.52 -1.92
N ILE A 277 -15.94 -5.44 -3.15
CA ILE A 277 -15.38 -4.59 -4.20
C ILE A 277 -15.56 -3.13 -3.78
N ILE A 278 -14.49 -2.35 -3.90
CA ILE A 278 -14.46 -0.91 -3.65
C ILE A 278 -14.06 -0.23 -4.96
N HIS A 279 -14.87 0.71 -5.44
CA HIS A 279 -14.55 1.47 -6.64
C HIS A 279 -13.76 2.72 -6.26
N VAL A 280 -12.52 2.85 -6.74
CA VAL A 280 -11.68 4.05 -6.52
C VAL A 280 -12.03 5.09 -7.60
N PRO A 281 -12.50 6.30 -7.24
CA PRO A 281 -12.79 7.35 -8.22
C PRO A 281 -11.55 7.74 -9.02
N ASP A 282 -11.73 8.19 -10.26
CA ASP A 282 -10.67 8.75 -11.11
C ASP A 282 -10.33 10.22 -10.80
N SER A 283 -11.21 10.89 -10.07
CA SER A 283 -11.24 12.34 -9.84
C SER A 283 -11.09 12.72 -8.36
N ALA A 284 -10.58 11.80 -7.54
CA ALA A 284 -10.36 12.02 -6.11
C ALA A 284 -9.17 11.21 -5.59
N ALA A 285 -8.38 11.80 -4.69
CA ALA A 285 -7.36 11.03 -3.98
C ALA A 285 -8.04 10.19 -2.91
N SER A 286 -7.78 8.89 -2.93
CA SER A 286 -8.40 7.93 -2.01
C SER A 286 -7.38 7.32 -1.07
N TYR A 287 -7.82 7.01 0.15
CA TYR A 287 -6.97 6.55 1.25
C TYR A 287 -7.65 5.41 2.01
N ILE A 288 -6.84 4.55 2.61
CA ILE A 288 -7.24 3.48 3.52
C ILE A 288 -6.79 3.86 4.93
N THR A 289 -7.67 3.64 5.90
CA THR A 289 -7.34 3.73 7.32
C THR A 289 -8.02 2.59 8.07
N PHE A 290 -7.42 2.11 9.14
CA PHE A 290 -8.04 1.11 10.01
C PHE A 290 -7.41 1.15 11.40
N ALA A 291 -8.19 0.79 12.42
CA ALA A 291 -7.69 0.58 13.76
C ALA A 291 -7.26 -0.87 13.94
N VAL A 292 -6.11 -1.07 14.56
CA VAL A 292 -5.55 -2.39 14.86
C VAL A 292 -5.11 -2.46 16.31
N PHE A 293 -5.39 -3.59 16.95
CA PHE A 293 -4.75 -4.00 18.19
C PHE A 293 -4.21 -5.40 17.97
N CYS A 294 -2.89 -5.56 18.04
CA CYS A 294 -2.20 -6.79 17.68
C CYS A 294 -1.50 -7.37 18.91
N ASP A 295 -2.20 -8.22 19.64
CA ASP A 295 -1.69 -8.92 20.82
C ASP A 295 -1.14 -10.28 20.37
N MET A 296 -0.02 -10.23 19.66
CA MET A 296 0.70 -11.37 19.08
C MET A 296 2.18 -11.27 19.53
N PRO A 297 2.50 -11.69 20.77
CA PRO A 297 3.83 -11.51 21.35
C PRO A 297 4.90 -12.43 20.73
N ASP A 298 4.50 -13.43 19.95
CA ASP A 298 5.33 -14.46 19.34
C ASP A 298 5.87 -14.05 17.96
N TYR A 299 6.35 -12.81 17.83
CA TYR A 299 6.79 -12.28 16.54
C TYR A 299 8.27 -12.57 16.22
N ASP A 300 9.06 -12.93 17.24
CA ASP A 300 10.50 -13.27 17.25
C ASP A 300 10.84 -13.85 18.65
N GLY A 301 10.13 -14.92 19.01
CA GLY A 301 10.10 -15.60 20.28
C GLY A 301 11.39 -16.36 20.60
N ASP A 302 12.05 -16.91 19.57
CA ASP A 302 13.34 -17.56 19.72
C ASP A 302 14.54 -16.59 19.62
N GLY A 303 14.29 -15.35 19.17
CA GLY A 303 15.27 -14.27 19.06
C GLY A 303 16.28 -14.47 17.94
N ASP A 304 15.96 -15.28 16.92
CA ASP A 304 16.77 -15.50 15.74
C ASP A 304 16.65 -14.35 14.71
N ASN A 305 15.71 -13.42 14.91
CA ASN A 305 15.31 -12.32 14.02
C ASN A 305 14.58 -12.78 12.74
N SER A 306 14.05 -13.99 12.73
CA SER A 306 13.05 -14.46 11.78
C SER A 306 11.66 -14.05 12.29
N LEU A 307 10.73 -13.86 11.37
CA LEU A 307 9.36 -13.46 11.72
C LEU A 307 8.47 -14.70 11.81
N GLU A 308 7.85 -14.85 12.97
CA GLU A 308 6.98 -15.98 13.31
C GLU A 308 5.52 -15.55 13.16
N ASP A 309 5.00 -14.75 14.10
CA ASP A 309 3.66 -14.17 14.08
C ASP A 309 3.62 -12.77 13.44
N TYR A 310 2.80 -12.58 12.39
CA TYR A 310 2.68 -11.28 11.71
C TYR A 310 1.37 -11.12 10.92
N TYR A 311 1.09 -9.89 10.48
CA TYR A 311 -0.04 -9.61 9.59
C TYR A 311 0.37 -8.76 8.38
N MET A 312 -0.46 -8.82 7.35
CA MET A 312 -0.24 -8.14 6.08
C MET A 312 -1.55 -7.59 5.52
N LEU A 313 -1.44 -6.50 4.78
CA LEU A 313 -2.51 -5.97 3.95
C LEU A 313 -2.10 -6.09 2.48
N PHE A 314 -2.98 -6.66 1.67
CA PHE A 314 -2.83 -6.74 0.22
C PHE A 314 -3.97 -6.05 -0.51
N ILE A 315 -3.74 -5.69 -1.76
CA ILE A 315 -4.71 -5.15 -2.70
C ILE A 315 -4.72 -5.96 -3.99
N THR A 316 -5.87 -6.05 -4.63
CA THR A 316 -6.03 -6.64 -5.96
C THR A 316 -6.91 -5.75 -6.83
N THR A 317 -6.63 -5.71 -8.13
CA THR A 317 -7.45 -5.04 -9.16
C THR A 317 -8.08 -6.03 -10.15
N ASP A 318 -7.85 -7.33 -9.97
CA ASP A 318 -8.28 -8.40 -10.89
C ASP A 318 -9.13 -9.46 -10.17
N ASN A 319 -9.82 -9.03 -9.11
CA ASN A 319 -10.70 -9.86 -8.29
C ASN A 319 -9.97 -11.06 -7.65
N GLY A 320 -8.70 -10.85 -7.30
CA GLY A 320 -7.92 -11.76 -6.47
C GLY A 320 -7.13 -12.82 -7.22
N ILE A 321 -6.88 -12.61 -8.52
CA ILE A 321 -5.95 -13.41 -9.32
C ILE A 321 -4.52 -13.07 -8.91
N THR A 322 -4.19 -11.77 -8.88
CA THR A 322 -2.92 -11.23 -8.38
C THR A 322 -3.13 -10.33 -7.17
N TRP A 323 -2.13 -10.28 -6.30
CA TRP A 323 -2.15 -9.52 -5.06
C TRP A 323 -0.85 -8.75 -4.89
N GLU A 324 -0.97 -7.46 -4.62
CA GLU A 324 0.13 -6.57 -4.27
C GLU A 324 0.08 -6.29 -2.77
N ARG A 325 1.23 -6.35 -2.09
CA ARG A 325 1.31 -6.09 -0.65
C ARG A 325 1.38 -4.59 -0.40
N LEU A 326 0.43 -4.06 0.36
CA LEU A 326 0.40 -2.66 0.81
C LEU A 326 1.04 -2.45 2.18
N MET A 327 0.95 -3.45 3.06
CA MET A 327 1.49 -3.36 4.42
C MET A 327 2.04 -4.69 4.89
N TYR A 328 3.08 -4.63 5.71
CA TYR A 328 3.71 -5.78 6.36
C TYR A 328 4.16 -5.40 7.78
N ASP A 329 3.46 -5.89 8.80
CA ASP A 329 3.76 -5.58 10.20
C ASP A 329 3.69 -6.83 11.08
N TYR A 330 4.56 -6.88 12.08
CA TYR A 330 4.72 -7.98 13.01
C TYR A 330 4.36 -7.53 14.43
N ALA A 331 3.20 -6.90 14.55
CA ALA A 331 2.64 -6.47 15.84
C ALA A 331 3.57 -5.56 16.66
N ARG A 332 4.37 -4.69 16.03
CA ARG A 332 5.33 -3.84 16.75
C ARG A 332 4.70 -2.61 17.41
N ASN A 333 5.48 -2.04 18.33
CA ASN A 333 5.28 -0.68 18.84
C ASN A 333 3.89 -0.47 19.47
N SER A 334 3.18 0.58 19.08
CA SER A 334 1.92 1.00 19.68
C SER A 334 0.79 -0.03 19.49
N ALA A 335 0.78 -0.76 18.37
CA ALA A 335 -0.23 -1.78 18.08
C ALA A 335 -0.11 -3.01 18.99
N ALA A 336 1.10 -3.29 19.50
CA ALA A 336 1.38 -4.38 20.43
C ALA A 336 0.78 -4.16 21.83
N ILE A 337 0.65 -2.89 22.22
CA ILE A 337 0.29 -2.48 23.58
C ILE A 337 -1.10 -1.81 23.68
N GLY A 338 -1.78 -1.64 22.55
CA GLY A 338 -3.13 -1.09 22.47
C GLY A 338 -3.58 -0.80 21.05
N TRP A 339 -4.79 -0.25 20.93
CA TRP A 339 -5.33 0.15 19.64
C TRP A 339 -4.54 1.30 19.01
N THR A 340 -4.20 1.15 17.74
CA THR A 340 -3.50 2.14 16.92
C THR A 340 -4.22 2.28 15.59
N ILE A 341 -4.37 3.52 15.09
CA ILE A 341 -4.92 3.78 13.76
C ILE A 341 -3.77 3.86 12.77
N TRP A 342 -3.85 3.06 11.71
CA TRP A 342 -2.92 3.11 10.59
C TRP A 342 -3.44 4.06 9.51
N THR A 343 -2.59 5.01 9.12
CA THR A 343 -2.82 5.96 8.01
C THR A 343 -1.70 5.93 6.97
N ASP A 344 -0.58 5.30 7.30
CA ASP A 344 0.59 5.07 6.47
C ASP A 344 1.25 3.73 6.89
N ASP A 345 2.05 3.13 6.01
CA ASP A 345 2.95 2.04 6.36
C ASP A 345 4.29 2.66 6.82
N SER A 346 4.43 2.86 8.11
CA SER A 346 5.70 3.25 8.74
C SER A 346 6.53 2.05 9.22
N CYS A 347 6.09 0.82 8.94
CA CYS A 347 6.68 -0.40 9.49
C CYS A 347 7.74 -1.04 8.58
N PHE A 348 7.78 -0.75 7.27
CA PHE A 348 8.82 -1.28 6.36
C PHE A 348 9.63 -0.20 5.64
N ASP A 349 10.28 0.68 6.40
CA ASP A 349 11.40 1.48 5.87
C ASP A 349 12.67 0.60 5.79
N LEU A 350 12.88 -0.08 4.66
CA LEU A 350 14.26 -0.25 4.19
C LEU A 350 14.77 1.16 3.82
N PRO A 351 16.04 1.51 4.08
CA PRO A 351 16.59 2.79 3.69
C PRO A 351 16.82 2.79 2.17
N THR A 352 15.75 2.76 1.38
CA THR A 352 15.83 3.10 -0.03
C THR A 352 15.79 4.62 -0.12
N THR A 353 16.77 5.17 -0.81
CA THR A 353 16.77 6.58 -1.24
C THR A 353 16.37 6.64 -2.70
N PRO A 354 15.25 7.29 -3.07
CA PRO A 354 14.32 8.02 -2.20
C PRO A 354 13.38 7.08 -1.40
N PRO A 355 12.80 7.56 -0.27
CA PRO A 355 11.81 6.80 0.48
C PRO A 355 10.66 6.41 -0.46
N VAL A 356 10.28 5.14 -0.46
CA VAL A 356 9.07 4.70 -1.16
C VAL A 356 7.91 5.39 -0.45
N ASP A 357 6.98 5.97 -1.20
CA ASP A 357 5.82 6.68 -0.65
C ASP A 357 4.86 5.65 -0.03
N ASN A 358 5.21 5.16 1.16
CA ASN A 358 4.52 4.11 1.92
C ASN A 358 3.21 4.63 2.52
N LYS A 359 2.36 5.23 1.70
CA LYS A 359 1.06 5.71 2.17
C LYS A 359 0.03 4.67 1.80
N LEU A 360 -0.89 4.40 2.72
CA LEU A 360 -2.18 3.76 2.48
C LEU A 360 -3.06 4.67 1.58
N ASN A 361 -2.51 5.10 0.46
CA ASN A 361 -3.07 5.96 -0.57
C ASN A 361 -3.32 5.10 -1.82
N LEU A 362 -4.30 5.50 -2.61
CA LEU A 362 -4.78 4.71 -3.74
C LEU A 362 -4.59 5.41 -5.08
N LEU A 363 -3.59 6.30 -5.20
CA LEU A 363 -3.35 7.07 -6.43
C LEU A 363 -3.03 6.17 -7.64
N ASP A 364 -2.32 5.06 -7.45
CA ASP A 364 -2.03 4.11 -8.55
C ASP A 364 -3.24 3.26 -8.96
N TYR A 365 -4.36 3.38 -8.24
CA TYR A 365 -5.58 2.63 -8.45
C TYR A 365 -6.77 3.50 -8.88
N LEU A 366 -6.54 4.76 -9.25
CA LEU A 366 -7.58 5.66 -9.76
C LEU A 366 -8.40 5.00 -10.89
N GLY A 367 -9.73 5.06 -10.75
CA GLY A 367 -10.70 4.48 -11.67
C GLY A 367 -10.82 2.95 -11.65
N LYS A 368 -10.09 2.25 -10.76
CA LYS A 368 -10.11 0.78 -10.67
C LYS A 368 -11.08 0.29 -9.59
N ASP A 369 -11.61 -0.90 -9.83
CA ASP A 369 -12.26 -1.71 -8.80
C ASP A 369 -11.19 -2.49 -8.04
N ILE A 370 -11.15 -2.31 -6.71
CA ILE A 370 -10.18 -2.95 -5.84
C ILE A 370 -10.85 -3.85 -4.80
N ARG A 371 -10.09 -4.79 -4.25
CA ARG A 371 -10.39 -5.42 -2.96
C ARG A 371 -9.15 -5.38 -2.08
N LEU A 372 -9.36 -5.29 -0.78
CA LEU A 372 -8.31 -5.37 0.22
C LEU A 372 -8.36 -6.74 0.90
N ARG A 373 -7.20 -7.29 1.26
CA ARG A 373 -7.08 -8.54 1.99
C ARG A 373 -6.16 -8.40 3.17
N PHE A 374 -6.69 -8.72 4.35
CA PHE A 374 -5.89 -8.92 5.54
C PHE A 374 -5.49 -10.39 5.62
N ILE A 375 -4.21 -10.66 5.86
CA ILE A 375 -3.68 -11.99 6.17
C ILE A 375 -3.00 -11.91 7.53
N VAL A 376 -3.31 -12.83 8.43
CA VAL A 376 -2.63 -13.00 9.72
C VAL A 376 -2.00 -14.38 9.70
N ARG A 377 -0.72 -14.45 10.05
CA ARG A 377 0.02 -15.70 10.13
C ARG A 377 0.45 -15.92 11.57
N ASN A 378 0.16 -17.14 12.04
CA ASN A 378 0.70 -17.63 13.29
C ASN A 378 1.60 -18.80 12.97
N ASP A 379 2.76 -18.84 13.60
CA ASP A 379 3.74 -19.89 13.39
C ASP A 379 3.28 -21.22 14.05
N PHE A 380 4.11 -22.27 14.01
CA PHE A 380 3.75 -23.58 14.54
C PHE A 380 4.06 -23.76 16.03
N ASN A 381 4.47 -22.70 16.73
CA ASN A 381 4.85 -22.75 18.13
C ASN A 381 4.30 -21.53 18.92
N ALA A 382 4.87 -21.20 20.09
CA ALA A 382 4.40 -20.14 20.99
C ALA A 382 5.53 -19.71 21.96
N ASP A 383 6.79 -19.75 21.53
CA ASP A 383 7.95 -19.61 22.41
C ASP A 383 8.27 -18.17 22.82
N GLY A 384 7.76 -17.19 22.09
CA GLY A 384 7.60 -15.78 22.44
C GLY A 384 6.31 -15.43 23.19
N GLY A 385 5.35 -16.37 23.23
CA GLY A 385 4.17 -16.31 24.10
C GLY A 385 2.84 -16.46 23.36
N SER A 386 1.73 -16.14 24.04
CA SER A 386 0.40 -16.19 23.44
C SER A 386 -0.42 -14.99 23.91
N GLY A 387 -0.99 -14.27 22.96
CA GLY A 387 -1.89 -13.15 23.21
C GLY A 387 -3.29 -13.42 22.67
N THR A 388 -4.11 -12.39 22.61
CA THR A 388 -5.50 -12.48 22.12
C THR A 388 -5.62 -12.49 20.59
N GLY A 389 -4.53 -12.19 19.87
CA GLY A 389 -4.47 -12.19 18.42
C GLY A 389 -4.55 -10.81 17.77
N PHE A 390 -4.85 -10.81 16.48
CA PHE A 390 -5.00 -9.62 15.66
C PHE A 390 -6.45 -9.14 15.68
N HIS A 391 -6.69 -7.93 16.17
CA HIS A 391 -8.00 -7.27 16.18
C HIS A 391 -8.00 -6.11 15.17
N LEU A 392 -9.06 -6.05 14.36
CA LEU A 392 -9.32 -5.05 13.33
C LEU A 392 -10.62 -4.33 13.63
N ASP A 393 -10.59 -3.02 13.55
CA ASP A 393 -11.76 -2.16 13.74
C ASP A 393 -11.66 -0.89 12.87
N ASP A 394 -12.77 -0.17 12.71
CA ASP A 394 -12.87 1.11 11.99
C ASP A 394 -12.17 1.11 10.61
N LEU A 395 -12.30 0.03 9.83
CA LEU A 395 -11.76 -0.05 8.47
C LEU A 395 -12.50 0.96 7.59
N CYS A 396 -11.80 1.96 7.09
CA CYS A 396 -12.34 3.02 6.27
C CYS A 396 -11.53 3.19 4.99
N VAL A 397 -12.22 3.24 3.85
CA VAL A 397 -11.68 3.73 2.59
C VAL A 397 -12.47 4.97 2.21
N TYR A 398 -11.78 6.10 2.05
CA TYR A 398 -12.41 7.38 1.76
C TYR A 398 -11.68 8.13 0.65
N SER A 399 -12.36 9.08 0.03
CA SER A 399 -11.86 9.91 -1.06
C SER A 399 -12.00 11.38 -0.74
N ILE A 400 -10.99 12.17 -1.08
CA ILE A 400 -11.02 13.64 -1.06
C ILE A 400 -11.09 14.12 -2.50
N PHE A 401 -12.15 14.83 -2.85
CA PHE A 401 -12.36 15.37 -4.20
C PHE A 401 -11.66 16.72 -4.34
N GLY A 402 -10.88 16.84 -5.42
CA GLY A 402 -10.08 17.99 -5.80
C GLY A 402 -9.27 17.66 -7.05
N ALA A 403 -8.53 18.64 -7.58
CA ALA A 403 -7.55 18.34 -8.62
C ALA A 403 -6.51 17.34 -8.08
N ILE A 404 -6.23 16.29 -8.83
CA ILE A 404 -5.17 15.32 -8.58
C ILE A 404 -3.81 15.93 -8.90
N SER A 405 -3.67 16.59 -10.05
CA SER A 405 -2.41 17.20 -10.49
C SER A 405 -2.59 18.68 -10.75
N ASP A 406 -2.10 19.50 -9.83
CA ASP A 406 -2.30 20.96 -9.88
C ASP A 406 -1.25 21.67 -9.01
N VAL A 407 -0.67 22.74 -9.54
CA VAL A 407 0.41 23.47 -8.88
C VAL A 407 0.33 24.95 -9.20
N SER A 408 0.19 25.76 -8.17
CA SER A 408 0.08 27.21 -8.34
C SER A 408 1.43 27.92 -8.33
N ALA A 409 1.53 28.96 -9.14
CA ALA A 409 2.47 30.04 -8.91
C ALA A 409 1.84 31.02 -7.90
N ASP A 410 1.98 30.74 -6.61
CA ASP A 410 1.23 31.37 -5.50
C ASP A 410 1.53 32.87 -5.34
N THR A 411 2.80 33.23 -5.13
CA THR A 411 3.19 34.62 -4.79
C THR A 411 4.63 34.91 -5.22
N ILE A 412 4.95 36.18 -5.43
CA ILE A 412 6.32 36.66 -5.67
C ILE A 412 6.74 37.52 -4.48
N LEU A 413 7.88 37.16 -3.86
CA LEU A 413 8.50 37.94 -2.80
C LEU A 413 9.72 38.68 -3.35
N LEU A 414 9.82 39.97 -3.05
CA LEU A 414 10.91 40.83 -3.49
C LEU A 414 11.68 41.37 -2.27
N GLY A 415 13.00 41.24 -2.32
CA GLY A 415 13.89 41.98 -1.42
C GLY A 415 13.91 43.48 -1.74
N PRO A 416 14.68 44.28 -0.97
CA PRO A 416 14.71 45.74 -1.14
C PRO A 416 15.08 46.18 -2.57
N ILE A 417 14.31 47.10 -3.14
CA ILE A 417 14.40 47.51 -4.54
C ILE A 417 15.17 48.82 -4.66
N ASN A 418 16.48 48.71 -4.91
CA ASN A 418 17.34 49.88 -5.07
C ASN A 418 17.96 49.94 -6.48
N LEU A 419 18.09 51.15 -7.03
CA LEU A 419 18.68 51.38 -8.35
C LEU A 419 20.10 50.83 -8.44
N GLY A 420 20.36 49.93 -9.39
CA GLY A 420 21.66 49.31 -9.61
C GLY A 420 22.12 48.36 -8.51
N SER A 421 21.24 47.96 -7.58
CA SER A 421 21.55 46.95 -6.57
C SER A 421 21.10 45.56 -7.00
N ARG A 422 21.67 44.54 -6.35
CA ARG A 422 21.10 43.20 -6.36
C ARG A 422 19.71 43.24 -5.71
N LEU A 423 18.78 42.53 -6.33
CA LEU A 423 17.43 42.22 -5.91
C LEU A 423 17.36 40.71 -5.72
N ASP A 424 16.92 40.30 -4.54
CA ASP A 424 16.62 38.90 -4.25
C ASP A 424 15.13 38.68 -4.54
N LEU A 425 14.83 37.75 -5.44
CA LEU A 425 13.47 37.43 -5.86
C LEU A 425 13.16 35.98 -5.51
N HIS A 426 11.99 35.73 -4.93
CA HIS A 426 11.48 34.40 -4.70
C HIS A 426 10.12 34.22 -5.37
N VAL A 427 9.99 33.20 -6.23
CA VAL A 427 8.69 32.70 -6.67
C VAL A 427 8.27 31.62 -5.68
N VAL A 428 7.16 31.83 -5.00
CA VAL A 428 6.53 30.86 -4.11
C VAL A 428 5.62 30.00 -4.97
N VAL A 429 5.85 28.69 -4.92
CA VAL A 429 5.03 27.68 -5.59
C VAL A 429 4.39 26.81 -4.54
N ARG A 430 3.11 26.53 -4.72
CA ARG A 430 2.33 25.70 -3.79
C ARG A 430 1.69 24.55 -4.56
N GLY A 431 1.95 23.33 -4.11
CA GLY A 431 1.23 22.15 -4.57
C GLY A 431 -0.19 22.18 -4.03
N ILE A 432 -1.16 22.19 -4.92
CA ILE A 432 -2.58 22.28 -4.58
C ILE A 432 -3.36 21.06 -5.07
N GLY A 433 -2.80 20.34 -6.04
CA GLY A 433 -3.20 19.00 -6.44
C GLY A 433 -2.82 17.97 -5.37
N LEU A 434 -3.63 16.93 -5.28
CA LEU A 434 -3.52 15.90 -4.25
C LEU A 434 -2.34 14.93 -4.46
N SER A 435 -1.72 14.94 -5.64
CA SER A 435 -0.52 14.15 -5.97
C SER A 435 0.78 14.95 -5.75
N THR A 436 1.92 14.28 -5.92
CA THR A 436 3.23 14.95 -5.97
C THR A 436 3.65 15.10 -7.42
N ASP A 437 3.74 16.34 -7.89
CA ASP A 437 4.04 16.63 -9.29
C ASP A 437 5.44 17.24 -9.44
N THR A 438 6.08 16.92 -10.56
CA THR A 438 7.34 17.55 -10.96
C THR A 438 7.07 18.77 -11.81
N VAL A 439 7.21 19.96 -11.21
CA VAL A 439 6.88 21.24 -11.84
C VAL A 439 8.11 21.96 -12.37
N THR A 440 7.93 22.66 -13.50
CA THR A 440 8.89 23.62 -14.01
C THR A 440 8.45 25.03 -13.67
N VAL A 441 9.37 25.89 -13.24
CA VAL A 441 9.06 27.29 -12.88
C VAL A 441 9.85 28.23 -13.78
N ALA A 442 9.16 29.21 -14.35
CA ALA A 442 9.78 30.21 -15.22
C ALA A 442 9.17 31.58 -14.99
N GLY A 443 9.86 32.61 -15.48
CA GLY A 443 9.29 33.94 -15.43
C GLY A 443 10.04 34.96 -16.25
N ARG A 444 9.43 36.14 -16.34
CA ARG A 444 9.94 37.28 -17.09
C ARG A 444 9.67 38.57 -16.35
N ILE A 445 10.62 39.49 -16.44
CA ILE A 445 10.47 40.86 -15.94
C ILE A 445 10.31 41.77 -17.14
N TYR A 446 9.39 42.71 -17.03
CA TYR A 446 9.04 43.67 -18.06
C TYR A 446 9.06 45.08 -17.49
N LYS A 447 9.35 46.05 -18.35
CA LYS A 447 9.09 47.45 -18.04
C LYS A 447 7.62 47.73 -18.30
N LEU A 448 6.92 48.36 -17.36
CA LEU A 448 5.48 48.60 -17.48
C LEU A 448 5.12 49.48 -18.70
N SER A 449 6.05 50.35 -19.12
CA SER A 449 5.90 51.20 -20.30
C SER A 449 6.25 50.50 -21.64
N ALA A 450 6.77 49.27 -21.60
CA ALA A 450 7.22 48.52 -22.77
C ALA A 450 6.99 47.01 -22.57
N THR A 451 5.72 46.60 -22.64
CA THR A 451 5.24 45.25 -22.30
C THR A 451 5.65 44.17 -23.31
N ASP A 452 6.02 44.56 -24.54
CA ASP A 452 6.30 43.60 -25.63
C ASP A 452 7.69 42.96 -25.55
N THR A 453 8.61 43.52 -24.74
CA THR A 453 9.98 43.02 -24.61
C THR A 453 10.36 42.84 -23.15
N SER A 454 10.61 41.59 -22.75
CA SER A 454 11.11 41.27 -21.41
C SER A 454 12.53 41.82 -21.23
N VAL A 455 12.79 42.50 -20.12
CA VAL A 455 14.15 42.93 -19.72
C VAL A 455 14.97 41.77 -19.15
N VAL A 456 14.29 40.78 -18.54
CA VAL A 456 14.91 39.58 -17.96
C VAL A 456 14.03 38.37 -18.24
N ARG A 457 14.68 37.22 -18.41
CA ARG A 457 14.04 35.90 -18.42
C ARG A 457 14.76 35.02 -17.40
N PHE A 458 14.01 34.29 -16.59
CA PHE A 458 14.55 33.30 -15.67
C PHE A 458 13.79 31.99 -15.80
N PHE A 459 14.49 30.91 -15.49
CA PHE A 459 14.01 29.54 -15.58
C PHE A 459 14.72 28.72 -14.51
N PHE A 460 13.95 27.99 -13.71
CA PHE A 460 14.49 27.14 -12.66
C PHE A 460 14.62 25.71 -13.17
N SER A 461 15.84 25.17 -13.08
CA SER A 461 16.21 23.84 -13.54
C SER A 461 17.11 23.15 -12.53
N PRO A 462 16.97 21.84 -12.28
CA PRO A 462 15.97 20.94 -12.88
C PRO A 462 14.54 21.22 -12.38
N PRO A 463 13.50 20.69 -13.06
CA PRO A 463 12.15 20.61 -12.49
C PRO A 463 12.18 20.05 -11.07
N THR A 464 11.27 20.50 -10.22
CA THR A 464 11.29 20.21 -8.79
C THR A 464 9.97 19.59 -8.38
N GLU A 465 10.02 18.58 -7.50
CA GLU A 465 8.83 17.97 -6.93
C GLU A 465 8.16 18.90 -5.92
N VAL A 466 6.84 19.02 -6.04
CA VAL A 466 5.96 19.75 -5.13
C VAL A 466 4.78 18.86 -4.81
N GLY A 467 4.67 18.44 -3.55
CA GLY A 467 3.51 17.68 -3.05
C GLY A 467 2.35 18.56 -2.60
N TYR A 468 1.19 17.94 -2.35
CA TYR A 468 0.01 18.59 -1.78
C TYR A 468 0.35 19.43 -0.53
N GLU A 469 -0.16 20.67 -0.50
CA GLU A 469 0.11 21.71 0.50
C GLU A 469 1.58 22.11 0.70
N GLN A 470 2.52 21.50 -0.03
CA GLN A 470 3.93 21.84 0.06
C GLN A 470 4.19 23.20 -0.57
N ILE A 471 4.97 24.03 0.14
CA ILE A 471 5.45 25.32 -0.35
C ILE A 471 6.93 25.18 -0.71
N LYS A 472 7.29 25.60 -1.93
CA LYS A 472 8.68 25.71 -2.39
C LYS A 472 9.01 27.14 -2.79
N PHE A 473 10.27 27.52 -2.58
CA PHE A 473 10.79 28.83 -2.93
C PHE A 473 11.81 28.70 -4.06
N PHE A 474 11.53 29.35 -5.18
CA PHE A 474 12.42 29.41 -6.33
C PHE A 474 13.09 30.78 -6.37
N SER A 475 14.39 30.81 -6.04
CA SER A 475 15.12 32.04 -5.74
C SER A 475 16.04 32.45 -6.88
N PHE A 476 15.92 33.69 -7.36
CA PHE A 476 16.73 34.23 -8.46
C PHE A 476 17.28 35.60 -8.10
N ASP A 477 18.57 35.80 -8.36
CA ASP A 477 19.23 37.08 -8.14
C ASP A 477 19.23 37.92 -9.41
N TRP A 478 18.77 39.16 -9.31
CA TRP A 478 18.80 40.10 -10.42
C TRP A 478 19.41 41.44 -10.00
N THR A 479 20.25 42.05 -10.83
CA THR A 479 20.66 43.44 -10.59
C THR A 479 19.66 44.38 -11.26
N SER A 480 19.03 45.25 -10.50
CA SER A 480 18.03 46.17 -11.04
C SER A 480 18.66 47.08 -12.13
N PRO A 481 17.88 47.51 -13.14
CA PRO A 481 18.39 48.34 -14.22
C PRO A 481 18.88 49.68 -13.68
N SER A 482 19.79 50.34 -14.41
CA SER A 482 20.25 51.69 -14.09
C SER A 482 19.22 52.78 -14.38
N GLU A 483 18.03 52.40 -14.83
CA GLU A 483 16.92 53.29 -15.14
C GLU A 483 15.81 53.17 -14.09
N ALA A 484 15.37 54.30 -13.54
CA ALA A 484 14.22 54.35 -12.65
C ALA A 484 12.92 54.24 -13.45
N ALA A 485 12.11 53.22 -13.18
CA ALA A 485 10.84 52.98 -13.85
C ALA A 485 9.95 52.00 -13.06
N ASN A 486 8.71 51.86 -13.50
CA ASN A 486 7.81 50.81 -13.02
C ASN A 486 8.04 49.53 -13.83
N TYR A 487 8.12 48.41 -13.14
CA TYR A 487 8.33 47.09 -13.70
C TYR A 487 7.23 46.15 -13.21
N TYR A 488 7.07 45.04 -13.90
CA TYR A 488 6.30 43.92 -13.39
C TYR A 488 6.99 42.60 -13.71
N ILE A 489 6.75 41.63 -12.85
CA ILE A 489 7.20 40.26 -12.97
C ILE A 489 5.99 39.41 -13.26
N ARG A 490 6.12 38.54 -14.26
CA ARG A 490 5.19 37.45 -14.52
C ARG A 490 5.96 36.16 -14.33
N ALA A 491 5.61 35.39 -13.30
CA ALA A 491 6.13 34.05 -13.08
C ALA A 491 5.02 33.03 -13.30
N TRP A 492 5.37 31.84 -13.76
CA TRP A 492 4.42 30.77 -13.99
C TRP A 492 5.03 29.40 -13.76
N THR A 493 4.16 28.48 -13.38
CA THR A 493 4.40 27.04 -13.32
C THR A 493 4.08 26.41 -14.67
N THR A 494 4.67 25.24 -14.94
CA THR A 494 4.32 24.43 -16.09
C THR A 494 4.36 22.97 -15.65
N LEU A 495 3.18 22.36 -15.71
CA LEU A 495 2.92 20.97 -15.42
C LEU A 495 2.05 20.42 -16.57
N SER A 496 2.41 19.28 -17.15
CA SER A 496 1.68 18.74 -18.31
C SER A 496 0.36 18.08 -17.93
N SER A 497 0.26 17.59 -16.69
CA SER A 497 -0.91 16.98 -16.08
C SER A 497 -1.81 18.00 -15.36
N ASP A 498 -1.49 19.29 -15.46
CA ASP A 498 -2.21 20.33 -14.72
C ASP A 498 -3.69 20.40 -15.12
N GLU A 499 -4.56 20.32 -14.11
CA GLU A 499 -6.02 20.32 -14.27
C GLU A 499 -6.66 21.71 -14.13
N ASP A 500 -5.98 22.68 -13.50
CA ASP A 500 -6.47 24.06 -13.33
C ASP A 500 -5.41 25.12 -13.67
N HIS A 501 -5.41 25.58 -14.92
CA HIS A 501 -4.44 26.56 -15.38
C HIS A 501 -4.72 28.00 -14.90
N SER A 502 -5.77 28.21 -14.09
CA SER A 502 -6.13 29.55 -13.60
C SER A 502 -5.16 30.07 -12.53
N ASN A 503 -4.48 29.16 -11.85
CA ASN A 503 -3.57 29.45 -10.73
C ASN A 503 -2.07 29.35 -11.11
N ASP A 504 -1.79 29.02 -12.37
CA ASP A 504 -0.44 28.78 -12.91
C ASP A 504 0.44 30.03 -13.04
N THR A 505 -0.12 31.23 -12.91
CA THR A 505 0.60 32.49 -13.15
C THR A 505 0.37 33.49 -12.04
N CYS A 506 1.44 33.95 -11.41
CA CYS A 506 1.42 35.13 -10.55
C CYS A 506 2.07 36.35 -11.22
N LEU A 507 1.60 37.52 -10.81
CA LEU A 507 2.10 38.81 -11.26
C LEU A 507 2.39 39.71 -10.05
N ALA A 508 3.55 40.36 -10.07
CA ALA A 508 3.91 41.40 -9.09
C ALA A 508 4.37 42.65 -9.83
N VAL A 509 3.87 43.82 -9.43
CA VAL A 509 4.28 45.13 -9.95
C VAL A 509 5.15 45.80 -8.89
N PHE A 510 6.25 46.42 -9.31
CA PHE A 510 7.15 47.12 -8.40
C PHE A 510 7.79 48.33 -9.08
N THR A 511 8.34 49.24 -8.27
CA THR A 511 8.95 50.48 -8.76
C THR A 511 10.43 50.50 -8.43
N VAL A 512 11.29 50.64 -9.45
CA VAL A 512 12.71 50.96 -9.20
C VAL A 512 12.80 52.48 -9.12
N HIS A 513 12.96 52.99 -7.90
CA HIS A 513 13.10 54.42 -7.69
C HIS A 513 14.47 54.93 -8.14
N ASN A 514 14.57 56.24 -8.41
CA ASN A 514 15.84 56.86 -8.77
C ASN A 514 16.82 56.87 -7.57
N ALA A 515 18.08 57.24 -7.83
CA ALA A 515 19.15 57.16 -6.84
C ALA A 515 18.93 58.01 -5.56
N PHE A 516 17.93 58.90 -5.52
CA PHE A 516 17.56 59.66 -4.31
C PHE A 516 16.72 58.87 -3.32
N PHE A 517 16.23 57.70 -3.71
CA PHE A 517 15.45 56.82 -2.84
C PHE A 517 16.24 55.56 -2.49
N ARG A 518 16.02 55.07 -1.27
CA ARG A 518 16.50 53.77 -0.84
C ARG A 518 15.42 53.02 -0.07
N GLU A 519 15.22 51.77 -0.44
CA GLU A 519 14.43 50.81 0.32
C GLU A 519 15.34 50.04 1.28
N LEU A 520 14.86 49.85 2.51
CA LEU A 520 15.63 49.31 3.63
C LEU A 520 15.06 47.98 4.16
N ALA A 521 13.93 47.52 3.65
CA ALA A 521 13.24 46.30 4.07
C ALA A 521 12.59 45.59 2.88
N TYR A 522 12.07 44.38 3.12
CA TYR A 522 11.24 43.64 2.15
C TYR A 522 9.96 44.43 1.85
N ASP A 523 9.63 44.55 0.56
CA ASP A 523 8.50 45.32 0.03
C ASP A 523 7.29 44.38 -0.21
N ASP A 524 6.11 44.77 0.29
CA ASP A 524 4.82 44.08 0.06
C ASP A 524 4.06 44.63 -1.16
N GLY A 525 4.70 45.49 -1.94
CA GLY A 525 4.13 46.18 -3.10
C GLY A 525 3.51 47.54 -2.75
N LEU A 526 3.77 48.07 -1.55
CA LEU A 526 3.37 49.42 -1.13
C LEU A 526 4.60 50.33 -0.91
N PRO A 527 4.53 51.63 -1.28
CA PRO A 527 5.70 52.49 -1.28
C PRO A 527 6.17 52.90 0.13
N ASP A 528 7.08 52.13 0.70
CA ASP A 528 7.86 52.48 1.89
C ASP A 528 9.14 53.22 1.51
N THR A 529 8.98 54.42 0.95
CA THR A 529 10.10 55.17 0.34
C THR A 529 10.77 56.17 1.29
N PHE A 530 12.11 56.20 1.32
CA PHE A 530 12.91 57.25 1.95
C PHE A 530 13.48 58.21 0.90
N ALA A 531 13.29 59.52 1.04
CA ALA A 531 13.80 60.52 0.09
C ALA A 531 15.02 61.29 0.65
N TRP A 532 16.07 61.45 -0.17
CA TRP A 532 17.18 62.37 0.09
C TRP A 532 16.95 63.69 -0.67
N ASN A 533 16.80 64.81 0.04
CA ASN A 533 16.85 66.16 -0.55
C ASN A 533 18.23 66.80 -0.36
N THR A 534 18.60 67.66 -1.32
CA THR A 534 19.95 68.15 -1.66
C THR A 534 20.77 68.82 -0.55
N ILE A 535 22.10 68.76 -0.74
CA ILE A 535 23.19 69.31 0.08
C ILE A 535 23.09 70.84 0.18
N ASP A 536 23.01 71.38 1.40
CA ASP A 536 23.32 72.78 1.66
C ASP A 536 24.85 72.95 1.68
N THR A 537 25.41 73.53 0.62
CA THR A 537 26.85 73.81 0.51
C THR A 537 27.26 75.13 1.15
N SER A 538 26.37 75.81 1.88
CA SER A 538 26.66 77.12 2.47
C SER A 538 27.36 77.08 3.84
N VAL A 539 27.65 75.89 4.39
CA VAL A 539 28.28 75.75 5.73
C VAL A 539 29.68 75.15 5.64
N THR A 540 30.66 75.85 6.21
CA THR A 540 32.05 75.37 6.38
C THR A 540 32.36 75.25 7.88
N PRO A 541 32.89 74.13 8.40
CA PRO A 541 33.29 72.91 7.69
C PRO A 541 32.08 71.99 7.38
N PRO A 542 32.12 71.20 6.30
CA PRO A 542 31.01 70.36 5.87
C PRO A 542 31.00 69.02 6.62
N ASP A 543 30.83 69.03 7.95
CA ASP A 543 30.85 67.79 8.76
C ASP A 543 29.59 67.56 9.60
N THR A 544 28.50 68.28 9.32
CA THR A 544 27.19 67.98 9.89
C THR A 544 26.14 67.84 8.79
N HIS A 545 25.90 66.60 8.38
CA HIS A 545 24.72 66.23 7.60
C HIS A 545 23.49 66.29 8.52
N ILE A 546 22.66 67.32 8.36
CA ILE A 546 21.33 67.37 8.98
C ILE A 546 20.36 66.75 7.98
N SER A 547 19.98 65.50 8.22
CA SER A 547 18.96 64.78 7.44
C SER A 547 17.59 65.02 8.07
N TYR A 548 16.62 65.47 7.27
CA TYR A 548 15.21 65.48 7.68
C TYR A 548 14.59 64.15 7.27
N LEU A 549 14.03 63.44 8.24
CA LEU A 549 13.27 62.21 8.03
C LEU A 549 11.82 62.60 7.69
N GLN A 550 11.39 62.43 6.44
CA GLN A 550 10.00 62.62 6.07
C GLN A 550 9.38 61.27 5.72
N TYR A 551 8.59 60.74 6.65
CA TYR A 551 7.76 59.56 6.44
C TYR A 551 6.48 60.00 5.72
N LEU A 552 6.21 59.47 4.52
CA LEU A 552 4.96 59.68 3.81
C LEU A 552 4.15 58.37 3.86
N ALA A 553 3.52 58.11 5.00
CA ALA A 553 2.51 57.05 5.07
C ALA A 553 1.20 57.54 4.40
N PRO A 554 0.57 56.77 3.50
CA PRO A 554 -0.79 57.06 3.06
C PRO A 554 -1.78 56.66 4.16
N GLY A 555 -2.65 57.59 4.58
CA GLY A 555 -3.95 57.23 5.19
C GLY A 555 -4.13 57.38 6.71
N ALA A 556 -3.16 57.83 7.49
CA ALA A 556 -3.36 58.11 8.92
C ALA A 556 -3.18 59.61 9.21
N GLY A 557 -4.28 60.33 9.43
CA GLY A 557 -4.30 61.75 9.75
C GLY A 557 -3.73 62.16 11.12
N VAL A 558 -2.78 61.41 11.68
CA VAL A 558 -2.07 61.78 12.93
C VAL A 558 -0.64 61.21 12.93
N PRO A 559 0.40 62.00 13.24
CA PRO A 559 1.76 61.49 13.42
C PRO A 559 1.85 60.62 14.69
N ARG A 560 2.40 59.40 14.59
CA ARG A 560 2.82 58.62 15.77
C ARG A 560 4.30 58.90 16.07
N PRO A 561 4.67 59.29 17.30
CA PRO A 561 6.05 59.36 17.72
C PRO A 561 6.50 57.96 18.16
N GLY A 562 7.39 57.35 17.39
CA GLY A 562 8.02 56.08 17.72
C GLY A 562 9.09 55.76 16.70
N VAL A 563 10.28 56.34 16.87
CA VAL A 563 11.45 56.01 16.04
C VAL A 563 12.46 55.28 16.91
N SER A 564 12.78 54.05 16.51
CA SER A 564 14.00 53.36 16.92
C SER A 564 15.17 54.01 16.16
N LEU A 565 16.07 54.67 16.89
CA LEU A 565 17.30 55.22 16.36
C LEU A 565 18.28 54.09 16.02
N ALA A 566 18.66 53.96 14.74
CA ALA A 566 19.94 53.37 14.37
C ALA A 566 20.88 54.50 13.97
N GLN A 567 21.83 54.80 14.87
CA GLN A 567 22.89 55.77 14.63
C GLN A 567 23.87 55.18 13.61
N MET A 568 23.78 55.58 12.33
CA MET A 568 24.78 55.21 11.32
C MET A 568 26.00 56.12 11.44
N PHE A 569 27.09 55.61 12.03
CA PHE A 569 28.41 56.23 11.89
C PHE A 569 28.99 55.89 10.52
N VAL A 570 29.09 56.88 9.63
CA VAL A 570 29.88 56.75 8.40
C VAL A 570 31.34 56.94 8.76
N LYS A 571 32.13 55.87 8.69
CA LYS A 571 33.60 55.96 8.75
C LYS A 571 34.10 56.32 7.35
N PRO A 572 35.04 57.27 7.18
CA PRO A 572 35.60 57.56 5.86
C PRO A 572 36.41 56.36 5.36
N PHE A 573 36.22 55.97 4.09
CA PHE A 573 37.14 55.09 3.39
C PHE A 573 38.53 55.75 3.29
N PRO A 574 39.63 55.04 3.53
CA PRO A 574 40.95 55.48 3.14
C PRO A 574 41.37 54.85 1.80
N GLY A 575 41.65 55.70 0.80
CA GLY A 575 42.44 55.38 -0.40
C GLY A 575 41.63 55.09 -1.65
#